data_AF-A0A0H5RPH0-F1
#
_entry.id   AF-A0A0H5RPH0-F1
#
_cell.length_a   1.000
_cell.length_b   1.000
_cell.length_c   1.000
_cell.angle_alpha   90.00
_cell.angle_beta   90.00
_cell.angle_gamma   90.00
#
_symmetry.space_group_name_H-M   'P 1'
#
loop_
_entity.id
_entity.type
_entity.pdbx_description
1 polymer ?
#
loop_
_entity_poly.entity_id
_entity_poly.type
_entity_poly.pdbx_seq_one_letter_code
_entity_poly.pdbx_strand_id
1 'polypeptide(L)'
;MGQNATLEGDSAVIVSLSEAAMHMYSAAIDALPFPEDKKFHKRADVVLSGLRKLRASLTEAASSNRPSPAVIVALSGVRQRYDSLMAHAASAPGSSLGQQIYVTRVHAKLSAQEVANGAGLRDGLLDELEAGATPTDAEAQKIRDTIAALGGLPGDDHGIHAVPSSADYGSSDEPQANGWEPVLVSENAG
;
A
#
# COMPACT_ATOMS: atom_id res chain seq x y z
N MET A 1 -41.81 -0.66 -9.84
CA MET A 1 -41.16 -1.98 -9.64
C MET A 1 -40.16 -2.33 -10.75
N GLY A 2 -40.34 -1.92 -12.01
CA GLY A 2 -39.44 -2.33 -13.12
C GLY A 2 -37.98 -1.83 -13.09
N GLN A 3 -37.71 -0.64 -12.55
CA GLN A 3 -36.35 -0.06 -12.52
C GLN A 3 -35.39 -0.77 -11.53
N ASN A 4 -35.94 -1.44 -10.51
CA ASN A 4 -35.11 -2.18 -9.54
C ASN A 4 -34.64 -3.53 -10.10
N ALA A 5 -35.50 -4.23 -10.85
CA ALA A 5 -35.17 -5.51 -11.46
C ALA A 5 -34.09 -5.37 -12.55
N THR A 6 -34.08 -4.26 -13.29
CA THR A 6 -33.04 -3.96 -14.29
C THR A 6 -31.69 -3.69 -13.65
N LEU A 7 -31.64 -2.88 -12.58
CA LEU A 7 -30.39 -2.59 -11.85
C LEU A 7 -29.78 -3.85 -11.20
N GLU A 8 -30.62 -4.75 -10.72
CA GLU A 8 -30.20 -6.03 -10.14
C GLU A 8 -29.69 -6.99 -11.22
N GLY A 9 -30.34 -7.02 -12.39
CA GLY A 9 -29.86 -7.74 -13.58
C GLY A 9 -28.52 -7.22 -14.08
N ASP A 10 -28.36 -5.90 -14.20
CA ASP A 10 -27.11 -5.25 -14.62
C ASP A 10 -25.98 -5.58 -13.63
N SER A 11 -26.27 -5.53 -12.33
CA SER A 11 -25.31 -5.90 -11.28
C SER A 11 -24.87 -7.36 -11.40
N ALA A 12 -25.80 -8.29 -11.66
CA ALA A 12 -25.48 -9.71 -11.84
C ALA A 12 -24.58 -9.95 -13.06
N VAL A 13 -24.85 -9.26 -14.18
CA VAL A 13 -24.01 -9.34 -15.39
C VAL A 13 -22.61 -8.77 -15.12
N ILE A 14 -22.50 -7.61 -14.47
CA ILE A 14 -21.22 -6.99 -14.11
C ILE A 14 -20.39 -7.94 -13.24
N VAL A 15 -21.01 -8.57 -12.23
CA VAL A 15 -20.33 -9.51 -11.34
C VAL A 15 -19.86 -10.74 -12.10
N SER A 16 -20.71 -11.37 -12.91
CA SER A 16 -20.35 -12.55 -13.70
C SER A 16 -19.20 -12.28 -14.67
N LEU A 17 -19.22 -11.13 -15.36
CA LEU A 17 -18.13 -10.71 -16.24
C LEU A 17 -16.84 -10.43 -15.47
N SER A 18 -16.96 -9.84 -14.28
CA SER A 18 -15.81 -9.57 -13.41
C SER A 18 -15.17 -10.84 -12.89
N GLU A 19 -15.96 -11.85 -12.51
CA GLU A 19 -15.49 -13.18 -12.10
C GLU A 19 -14.74 -13.87 -13.24
N ALA A 20 -15.31 -13.87 -14.45
CA ALA A 20 -14.65 -14.43 -15.63
C ALA A 20 -13.31 -13.73 -15.92
N ALA A 21 -13.27 -12.40 -15.88
CA ALA A 21 -12.05 -11.63 -16.04
C ALA A 21 -11.02 -11.94 -14.94
N MET A 22 -11.45 -12.09 -13.69
CA MET A 22 -10.59 -12.45 -12.56
C MET A 22 -9.98 -13.85 -12.69
N HIS A 23 -10.72 -14.81 -13.22
CA HIS A 23 -10.17 -16.13 -13.56
C HIS A 23 -9.08 -16.03 -14.62
N MET A 24 -9.30 -15.24 -15.69
CA MET A 24 -8.30 -15.02 -16.73
C MET A 24 -7.05 -14.31 -16.19
N TYR A 25 -7.20 -13.28 -15.35
CA TYR A 25 -6.07 -12.58 -14.74
C TYR A 25 -5.31 -13.46 -13.75
N SER A 26 -6.01 -14.31 -12.99
CA SER A 26 -5.35 -15.27 -12.09
C SER A 26 -4.47 -16.21 -12.88
N ALA A 27 -4.98 -16.83 -13.95
CA ALA A 27 -4.19 -17.67 -14.84
C ALA A 27 -3.01 -16.92 -15.50
N ALA A 28 -3.21 -15.65 -15.90
CA ALA A 28 -2.15 -14.83 -16.47
C ALA A 28 -1.03 -14.51 -15.47
N ILE A 29 -1.39 -14.29 -14.20
CA ILE A 29 -0.44 -14.06 -13.10
C ILE A 29 0.33 -15.34 -12.79
N ASP A 30 -0.37 -16.47 -12.70
CA ASP A 30 0.25 -17.76 -12.42
C ASP A 30 1.20 -18.20 -13.56
N ALA A 31 0.96 -17.69 -14.77
CA ALA A 31 1.82 -17.90 -15.93
C ALA A 31 2.96 -16.86 -16.08
N LEU A 32 3.11 -15.90 -15.15
CA LEU A 32 4.22 -14.95 -15.21
C LEU A 32 5.57 -15.69 -15.12
N PRO A 33 6.60 -15.20 -15.82
CA PRO A 33 7.92 -15.78 -15.70
C PRO A 33 8.53 -15.46 -14.33
N PHE A 34 9.71 -16.00 -14.04
CA PHE A 34 10.45 -15.63 -12.84
C PHE A 34 10.77 -14.13 -12.80
N PRO A 35 10.82 -13.49 -11.62
CA PRO A 35 11.10 -12.06 -11.46
C PRO A 35 12.38 -11.56 -12.17
N GLU A 36 13.39 -12.41 -12.30
CA GLU A 36 14.66 -12.11 -12.96
C GLU A 36 14.59 -12.17 -14.50
N ASP A 37 13.50 -12.71 -15.06
CA ASP A 37 13.29 -12.74 -16.50
C ASP A 37 13.00 -11.32 -17.02
N LYS A 38 13.74 -10.91 -18.06
CA LYS A 38 13.56 -9.60 -18.73
C LYS A 38 12.13 -9.35 -19.22
N LYS A 39 11.33 -10.40 -19.43
CA LYS A 39 9.93 -10.33 -19.86
C LYS A 39 8.96 -10.15 -18.69
N PHE A 40 9.39 -10.35 -17.44
CA PHE A 40 8.54 -10.29 -16.26
C PHE A 40 7.79 -8.96 -16.17
N HIS A 41 8.52 -7.85 -16.08
CA HIS A 41 7.94 -6.50 -15.93
C HIS A 41 6.93 -6.19 -17.04
N LYS A 42 7.33 -6.43 -18.30
CA LYS A 42 6.43 -6.22 -19.45
C LYS A 42 5.13 -7.02 -19.36
N ARG A 43 5.19 -8.28 -18.89
CA ARG A 43 3.99 -9.12 -18.75
C ARG A 43 3.16 -8.71 -17.54
N ALA A 44 3.80 -8.39 -16.42
CA ALA A 44 3.13 -7.89 -15.23
C ALA A 44 2.36 -6.58 -15.53
N ASP A 45 2.98 -5.63 -16.24
CA ASP A 45 2.37 -4.35 -16.60
C ASP A 45 1.10 -4.51 -17.45
N VAL A 46 1.08 -5.48 -18.37
CA VAL A 46 -0.12 -5.79 -19.17
C VAL A 46 -1.25 -6.27 -18.28
N VAL A 47 -0.96 -7.16 -17.33
CA VAL A 47 -1.97 -7.67 -16.38
C VAL A 47 -2.44 -6.57 -15.45
N LEU A 48 -1.53 -5.76 -14.90
CA LEU A 48 -1.82 -4.62 -14.03
C LEU A 48 -2.71 -3.59 -14.72
N SER A 49 -2.44 -3.29 -16.00
CA SER A 49 -3.28 -2.42 -16.82
C SER A 49 -4.70 -2.98 -16.97
N GLY A 50 -4.84 -4.28 -17.21
CA GLY A 50 -6.13 -4.96 -17.25
C GLY A 50 -6.89 -4.88 -15.92
N LEU A 51 -6.24 -5.23 -14.81
CA LEU A 51 -6.81 -5.15 -13.46
C LEU A 51 -7.22 -3.72 -13.10
N ARG A 52 -6.45 -2.70 -13.51
CA ARG A 52 -6.80 -1.29 -13.28
C ARG A 52 -8.09 -0.89 -14.00
N LYS A 53 -8.25 -1.32 -15.25
CA LYS A 53 -9.49 -1.09 -16.02
C LYS A 53 -10.68 -1.76 -15.34
N LEU A 54 -10.53 -3.03 -14.94
CA LEU A 54 -11.58 -3.75 -14.21
C LEU A 54 -11.93 -3.07 -12.88
N ARG A 55 -10.93 -2.63 -12.11
CA ARG A 55 -11.11 -1.86 -10.87
C ARG A 55 -11.88 -0.56 -11.10
N ALA A 56 -11.58 0.17 -12.18
CA ALA A 56 -12.28 1.40 -12.53
C ALA A 56 -13.75 1.14 -12.85
N SER A 57 -14.05 0.13 -13.70
CA SER A 57 -15.42 -0.25 -14.04
C SER A 57 -16.24 -0.68 -12.81
N LEU A 58 -15.65 -1.43 -11.89
CA LEU A 58 -16.32 -1.84 -10.66
C LEU A 58 -16.46 -0.69 -9.65
N THR A 59 -15.52 0.26 -9.63
CA THR A 59 -15.63 1.48 -8.81
C THR A 59 -16.80 2.34 -9.28
N GLU A 60 -16.96 2.49 -10.60
CA GLU A 60 -18.12 3.17 -11.19
C GLU A 60 -19.43 2.46 -10.79
N ALA A 61 -19.51 1.14 -10.97
CA ALA A 61 -20.70 0.36 -10.57
C ALA A 61 -21.01 0.46 -9.07
N ALA A 62 -19.97 0.46 -8.22
CA ALA A 62 -20.07 0.64 -6.77
C ALA A 62 -20.47 2.07 -6.35
N SER A 63 -20.31 3.05 -7.23
CA SER A 63 -20.69 4.45 -6.98
C SER A 63 -22.11 4.78 -7.46
N SER A 64 -22.82 3.80 -8.01
CA SER A 64 -24.22 3.93 -8.41
C SER A 64 -25.12 4.24 -7.20
N ASN A 65 -26.33 4.78 -7.45
CA ASN A 65 -27.27 5.20 -6.40
C ASN A 65 -27.70 4.06 -5.45
N ARG A 66 -27.53 2.79 -5.86
CA ARG A 66 -27.80 1.58 -5.07
C ARG A 66 -26.80 0.49 -5.44
N PRO A 67 -25.58 0.51 -4.87
CA PRO A 67 -24.58 -0.49 -5.19
C PRO A 67 -25.00 -1.85 -4.65
N SER A 68 -24.93 -2.88 -5.50
CA SER A 68 -25.14 -4.26 -5.07
C SER A 68 -23.99 -4.72 -4.17
N PRO A 69 -24.26 -5.40 -3.03
CA PRO A 69 -23.21 -6.00 -2.20
C PRO A 69 -22.26 -6.90 -2.99
N ALA A 70 -22.76 -7.60 -4.02
CA ALA A 70 -21.94 -8.46 -4.88
C ALA A 70 -20.90 -7.66 -5.69
N VAL A 71 -21.25 -6.44 -6.14
CA VAL A 71 -20.30 -5.53 -6.81
C VAL A 71 -19.22 -5.06 -5.86
N ILE A 72 -19.56 -4.78 -4.59
CA ILE A 72 -18.58 -4.40 -3.56
C ILE A 72 -17.61 -5.54 -3.28
N VAL A 73 -18.10 -6.79 -3.18
CA VAL A 73 -17.25 -7.99 -3.01
C VAL A 73 -16.34 -8.18 -4.23
N ALA A 74 -16.87 -8.08 -5.44
CA ALA A 74 -16.06 -8.17 -6.67
C ALA A 74 -14.97 -7.08 -6.71
N LEU A 75 -15.31 -5.83 -6.39
CA LEU A 75 -14.37 -4.72 -6.31
C LEU A 75 -13.26 -4.98 -5.27
N SER A 76 -13.63 -5.52 -4.10
CA SER A 76 -12.67 -5.90 -3.07
C SER A 76 -11.68 -6.96 -3.57
N GLY A 77 -12.18 -8.02 -4.22
CA GLY A 77 -11.34 -9.08 -4.80
C GLY A 77 -10.37 -8.57 -5.87
N VAL A 78 -10.83 -7.67 -6.75
CA VAL A 78 -9.98 -7.04 -7.77
C VAL A 78 -8.88 -6.18 -7.13
N ARG A 79 -9.22 -5.39 -6.09
CA ARG A 79 -8.24 -4.58 -5.34
C ARG A 79 -7.18 -5.45 -4.69
N GLN A 80 -7.58 -6.50 -3.97
CA GLN A 80 -6.64 -7.44 -3.34
C GLN A 80 -5.69 -8.09 -4.35
N ARG A 81 -6.19 -8.50 -5.53
CA ARG A 81 -5.34 -9.11 -6.56
C ARG A 81 -4.40 -8.09 -7.21
N TYR A 82 -4.87 -6.86 -7.44
CA TYR A 82 -4.02 -5.76 -7.92
C TYR A 82 -2.90 -5.47 -6.91
N ASP A 83 -3.23 -5.38 -5.62
CA ASP A 83 -2.26 -5.13 -4.54
C ASP A 83 -1.22 -6.25 -4.46
N SER A 84 -1.66 -7.50 -4.55
CA SER A 84 -0.78 -8.66 -4.54
C SER A 84 0.19 -8.67 -5.73
N LEU A 85 -0.29 -8.33 -6.93
CA LEU A 85 0.56 -8.26 -8.12
C LEU A 85 1.50 -7.04 -8.08
N MET A 86 1.05 -5.90 -7.55
CA MET A 86 1.91 -4.74 -7.30
C MET A 86 3.04 -5.06 -6.33
N ALA A 87 2.73 -5.72 -5.20
CA ALA A 87 3.74 -6.15 -4.23
C ALA A 87 4.76 -7.09 -4.87
N HIS A 88 4.29 -8.08 -5.64
CA HIS A 88 5.17 -8.99 -6.35
C HIS A 88 6.06 -8.27 -7.37
N ALA A 89 5.49 -7.37 -8.17
CA ALA A 89 6.25 -6.58 -9.14
C ALA A 89 7.26 -5.63 -8.48
N ALA A 90 6.90 -4.98 -7.37
CA ALA A 90 7.79 -4.10 -6.62
C ALA A 90 9.00 -4.85 -6.04
N SER A 91 8.80 -6.10 -5.59
CA SER A 91 9.87 -6.97 -5.06
C SER A 91 10.82 -7.51 -6.13
N ALA A 92 10.45 -7.43 -7.41
CA ALA A 92 11.28 -7.93 -8.50
C ALA A 92 12.45 -6.98 -8.80
N PRO A 93 13.66 -7.49 -9.13
CA PRO A 93 14.78 -6.66 -9.52
C PRO A 93 14.43 -5.73 -10.69
N GLY A 94 14.74 -4.44 -10.55
CA GLY A 94 14.45 -3.44 -11.58
C GLY A 94 12.97 -3.01 -11.65
N SER A 95 12.20 -3.21 -10.57
CA SER A 95 10.85 -2.68 -10.44
C SER A 95 10.79 -1.17 -10.65
N SER A 96 9.66 -0.69 -11.17
CA SER A 96 9.49 0.74 -11.44
C SER A 96 9.28 1.53 -10.16
N LEU A 97 9.67 2.81 -10.15
CA LEU A 97 9.41 3.70 -9.01
C LEU A 97 7.91 3.81 -8.69
N GLY A 98 7.04 3.72 -9.71
CA GLY A 98 5.58 3.68 -9.52
C GLY A 98 5.09 2.45 -8.76
N GLN A 99 5.65 1.28 -9.03
CA GLN A 99 5.35 0.05 -8.29
C GLN A 99 5.85 0.15 -6.84
N GLN A 100 7.07 0.67 -6.65
CA GLN A 100 7.67 0.80 -5.33
C GLN A 100 6.91 1.78 -4.43
N ILE A 101 6.59 2.98 -4.94
CA ILE A 101 5.84 3.97 -4.17
C ILE A 101 4.42 3.50 -3.87
N TYR A 102 3.76 2.76 -4.79
CA TYR A 102 2.44 2.17 -4.54
C TYR A 102 2.45 1.30 -3.29
N VAL A 103 3.35 0.33 -3.25
CA VAL A 103 3.39 -0.67 -2.17
C VAL A 103 3.73 0.00 -0.85
N THR A 104 4.72 0.90 -0.87
CA THR A 104 5.17 1.63 0.31
C THR A 104 4.06 2.51 0.89
N ARG A 105 3.35 3.28 0.05
CA ARG A 105 2.26 4.15 0.52
C ARG A 105 1.05 3.36 0.99
N VAL A 106 0.71 2.25 0.33
CA VAL A 106 -0.43 1.40 0.73
C VAL A 106 -0.14 0.75 2.08
N HIS A 107 1.08 0.30 2.32
CA HIS A 107 1.52 -0.20 3.63
C HIS A 107 1.44 0.90 4.71
N ALA A 108 1.83 2.13 4.37
CA ALA A 108 1.69 3.31 5.23
C ALA A 108 0.25 3.84 5.36
N LYS A 109 -0.73 3.24 4.66
CA LYS A 109 -2.14 3.67 4.59
C LYS A 109 -2.33 5.10 4.07
N LEU A 110 -1.48 5.53 3.15
CA LEU A 110 -1.52 6.85 2.53
C LEU A 110 -2.13 6.79 1.12
N SER A 111 -2.98 7.76 0.83
CA SER A 111 -3.48 8.02 -0.52
C SER A 111 -2.38 8.58 -1.43
N ALA A 112 -2.58 8.45 -2.75
CA ALA A 112 -1.69 9.06 -3.73
C ALA A 112 -1.59 10.58 -3.55
N GLN A 113 -2.70 11.24 -3.22
CA GLN A 113 -2.74 12.69 -3.02
C GLN A 113 -1.97 13.13 -1.76
N GLU A 114 -2.08 12.40 -0.65
CA GLU A 114 -1.32 12.70 0.59
C GLU A 114 0.19 12.60 0.34
N VAL A 115 0.62 11.56 -0.36
CA VAL A 115 2.04 11.38 -0.71
C VAL A 115 2.51 12.46 -1.69
N ALA A 116 1.71 12.79 -2.71
CA ALA A 116 2.05 13.85 -3.66
C ALA A 116 2.23 15.20 -2.95
N ASN A 117 1.31 15.56 -2.05
CA ASN A 117 1.40 16.78 -1.25
C ASN A 117 2.63 16.78 -0.33
N GLY A 118 2.88 15.68 0.39
CA GLY A 118 4.02 15.56 1.30
C GLY A 118 5.38 15.62 0.60
N ALA A 119 5.47 15.09 -0.62
CA ALA A 119 6.69 15.08 -1.44
C ALA A 119 6.85 16.33 -2.32
N GLY A 120 5.89 17.26 -2.31
CA GLY A 120 5.88 18.41 -3.21
C GLY A 120 5.86 18.01 -4.69
N LEU A 121 5.07 16.99 -5.02
CA LEU A 121 4.81 16.51 -6.38
C LEU A 121 3.49 17.10 -6.90
N ARG A 122 3.37 17.18 -8.23
CA ARG A 122 2.12 17.63 -8.86
C ARG A 122 0.98 16.63 -8.62
N ASP A 123 -0.24 17.14 -8.57
CA ASP A 123 -1.43 16.31 -8.47
C ASP A 123 -1.53 15.32 -9.65
N GLY A 124 -2.05 14.14 -9.38
CA GLY A 124 -2.18 13.04 -10.36
C GLY A 124 -0.88 12.33 -10.77
N LEU A 125 0.31 12.85 -10.44
CA LEU A 125 1.58 12.20 -10.84
C LEU A 125 1.69 10.77 -10.31
N LEU A 126 1.31 10.52 -9.06
CA LEU A 126 1.40 9.18 -8.50
C LEU A 126 0.50 8.19 -9.24
N ASP A 127 -0.72 8.59 -9.58
CA ASP A 127 -1.63 7.74 -10.37
C ASP A 127 -1.05 7.43 -11.75
N GLU A 128 -0.40 8.40 -12.41
CA GLU A 128 0.28 8.19 -13.70
C GLU A 128 1.45 7.20 -13.57
N LEU A 129 2.28 7.34 -12.54
CA LEU A 129 3.44 6.48 -12.31
C LEU A 129 3.02 5.06 -11.95
N GLU A 130 2.02 4.92 -11.08
CA GLU A 130 1.39 3.64 -10.76
C GLU A 130 0.72 3.00 -11.98
N ALA A 131 0.34 3.82 -12.96
CA ALA A 131 -0.13 3.37 -14.27
C ALA A 131 0.98 3.00 -15.26
N GLY A 132 2.25 3.19 -14.90
CA GLY A 132 3.42 2.85 -15.71
C GLY A 132 4.06 4.03 -16.43
N ALA A 133 3.70 5.28 -16.09
CA ALA A 133 4.41 6.44 -16.61
C ALA A 133 5.86 6.47 -16.14
N THR A 134 6.72 7.11 -16.94
CA THR A 134 8.13 7.31 -16.58
C THR A 134 8.29 8.71 -15.96
N PRO A 135 8.84 8.83 -14.74
CA PRO A 135 9.07 10.13 -14.12
C PRO A 135 10.23 10.86 -14.80
N THR A 136 10.25 12.19 -14.70
CA THR A 136 11.47 12.97 -14.94
C THR A 136 12.52 12.70 -13.87
N ASP A 137 13.78 13.05 -14.11
CA ASP A 137 14.86 12.82 -13.13
C ASP A 137 14.61 13.51 -11.79
N ALA A 138 14.03 14.72 -11.81
CA ALA A 138 13.68 15.48 -10.62
C ALA A 138 12.53 14.82 -9.83
N GLU A 139 11.49 14.33 -10.51
CA GLU A 139 10.40 13.58 -9.89
C GLU A 139 10.92 12.25 -9.32
N ALA A 140 11.77 11.54 -10.08
CA ALA A 140 12.36 10.28 -9.67
C ALA A 140 13.18 10.43 -8.37
N GLN A 141 13.91 11.52 -8.20
CA GLN A 141 14.64 11.78 -6.96
C GLN A 141 13.70 11.96 -5.77
N LYS A 142 12.68 12.83 -5.89
CA LYS A 142 11.69 13.05 -4.84
C LYS A 142 10.97 11.75 -4.44
N ILE A 143 10.66 10.89 -5.41
CA ILE A 143 10.02 9.60 -5.16
C ILE A 143 10.94 8.67 -4.37
N ARG A 144 12.22 8.58 -4.75
CA ARG A 144 13.21 7.79 -3.98
C ARG A 144 13.34 8.29 -2.55
N ASP A 145 13.42 9.59 -2.35
CA ASP A 145 13.49 10.20 -1.02
C ASP A 145 12.23 9.89 -0.19
N THR A 146 11.06 9.92 -0.83
CA THR A 146 9.78 9.57 -0.21
C THR A 146 9.70 8.09 0.17
N ILE A 147 10.13 7.18 -0.71
CA ILE A 147 10.17 5.74 -0.42
C ILE A 147 11.09 5.49 0.79
N ALA A 148 12.26 6.12 0.82
CA ALA A 148 13.19 6.02 1.95
C ALA A 148 12.57 6.56 3.25
N ALA A 149 11.89 7.71 3.20
CA ALA A 149 11.22 8.31 4.36
C ALA A 149 10.07 7.46 4.91
N LEU A 150 9.42 6.66 4.05
CA LEU A 150 8.36 5.73 4.45
C LEU A 150 8.88 4.36 4.90
N GLY A 151 10.21 4.17 4.97
CA GLY A 151 10.85 2.95 5.48
C GLY A 151 11.27 1.94 4.42
N GLY A 152 11.26 2.30 3.13
CA GLY A 152 11.64 1.40 2.03
C GLY A 152 10.52 0.43 1.63
N LEU A 153 10.83 -0.56 0.80
CA LEU A 153 9.86 -1.58 0.42
C LEU A 153 9.56 -2.51 1.61
N PRO A 154 8.30 -2.89 1.84
CA PRO A 154 7.96 -3.88 2.85
C PRO A 154 8.69 -5.20 2.58
N GLY A 155 9.49 -5.68 3.55
CA GLY A 155 10.31 -6.89 3.43
C GLY A 155 11.79 -6.63 3.13
N ASP A 156 12.15 -5.40 2.72
CA ASP A 156 13.52 -4.92 2.80
C ASP A 156 13.78 -4.56 4.26
N ASP A 157 14.17 -5.54 5.08
CA ASP A 157 14.54 -5.31 6.48
C ASP A 157 15.87 -4.54 6.55
N HIS A 158 15.82 -3.28 6.18
CA HIS A 158 16.77 -2.26 6.58
C HIS A 158 16.21 -1.62 7.83
N GLY A 159 16.41 -2.29 8.96
CA GLY A 159 16.02 -1.81 10.28
C GLY A 159 16.50 -0.38 10.52
N ILE A 160 15.64 0.60 10.28
CA ILE A 160 15.81 1.96 10.74
C ILE A 160 14.81 2.17 11.87
N HIS A 161 15.20 1.65 13.02
CA HIS A 161 14.84 2.24 14.29
C HIS A 161 15.56 3.60 14.34
N ALA A 162 15.01 4.62 13.69
CA ALA A 162 15.46 6.00 13.90
C ALA A 162 15.01 6.40 15.31
N VAL A 163 15.78 5.97 16.31
CA VAL A 163 15.74 6.58 17.63
C VAL A 163 16.29 7.99 17.44
N PRO A 164 15.52 9.06 17.70
CA PRO A 164 16.12 10.38 17.78
C PRO A 164 17.17 10.33 18.89
N SER A 165 18.42 10.61 18.54
CA SER A 165 19.51 10.76 19.49
C SER A 165 19.10 11.80 20.52
N SER A 166 18.72 11.34 21.72
CA SER A 166 18.51 12.20 22.88
C SER A 166 19.88 12.66 23.39
N ALA A 167 20.51 13.52 22.61
CA ALA A 167 21.72 14.24 22.97
C ALA A 167 21.40 15.74 22.98
N ASP A 168 20.44 16.14 23.83
CA ASP A 168 20.46 17.43 24.54
C ASP A 168 19.27 17.49 25.52
N TYR A 169 19.44 16.92 26.72
CA TYR A 169 18.76 17.45 27.89
C TYR A 169 19.87 17.84 28.86
N GLY A 170 20.10 19.15 28.90
CA GLY A 170 21.11 19.79 29.70
C GLY A 170 21.05 19.38 31.16
N SER A 171 22.23 19.31 31.74
CA SER A 171 22.51 19.25 33.15
C SER A 171 21.68 20.27 33.92
N SER A 172 20.76 19.79 34.74
CA SER A 172 20.26 20.55 35.89
C SER A 172 20.68 19.78 37.13
N ASP A 173 21.71 20.31 37.79
CA ASP A 173 22.02 20.07 39.19
C ASP A 173 20.75 20.23 40.04
N GLU A 174 20.37 19.21 40.81
CA GLU A 174 19.75 19.42 42.13
C GLU A 174 20.08 18.24 43.08
N PRO A 175 20.19 18.51 44.40
CA PRO A 175 20.99 17.72 45.33
C PRO A 175 20.22 16.56 45.97
N GLN A 176 20.94 15.48 46.24
CA GLN A 176 20.50 14.34 47.04
C GLN A 176 20.18 14.76 48.50
N ALA A 177 18.96 14.48 48.95
CA ALA A 177 18.65 14.22 50.35
C ALA A 177 17.33 13.47 50.50
N ASN A 178 17.28 12.58 51.50
CA ASN A 178 16.16 11.81 52.06
C ASN A 178 16.05 10.38 51.47
N GLY A 179 16.54 9.31 52.11
CA GLY A 179 16.79 9.08 53.52
C GLY A 179 15.61 8.40 54.20
N TRP A 180 15.37 7.11 53.91
CA TRP A 180 14.51 6.21 54.70
C TRP A 180 15.08 4.79 54.66
N GLU A 181 15.71 4.36 55.76
CA GLU A 181 16.14 2.97 55.98
C GLU A 181 14.93 2.06 56.27
N PRO A 182 14.97 0.77 55.86
CA PRO A 182 14.02 -0.22 56.35
C PRO A 182 14.43 -0.67 57.76
N VAL A 183 13.61 -0.34 58.76
CA VAL A 183 13.77 -0.81 60.14
C VAL A 183 13.57 -2.33 60.19
N LEU A 184 14.66 -3.03 60.49
CA LEU A 184 14.66 -4.40 61.02
C LEU A 184 14.05 -4.39 62.42
N VAL A 185 13.01 -5.18 62.65
CA VAL A 185 12.57 -5.53 64.00
C VAL A 185 12.85 -7.02 64.21
N SER A 186 13.96 -7.31 64.90
CA SER A 186 14.16 -8.56 65.62
C SER A 186 13.77 -8.40 67.10
N GLU A 187 13.04 -9.40 67.59
CA GLU A 187 13.04 -9.99 68.94
C GLU A 187 12.73 -9.11 70.17
N ASN A 188 11.77 -9.53 71.01
CA ASN A 188 12.09 -10.43 72.13
C ASN A 188 10.81 -10.93 72.86
N ALA A 189 10.95 -12.10 73.47
CA ALA A 189 9.98 -12.83 74.27
C ALA A 189 9.69 -12.18 75.65
N GLY A 190 8.51 -12.52 76.19
CA GLY A 190 8.07 -12.26 77.56
C GLY A 190 6.67 -12.80 77.79
#